data_AF-A0A7W3JBR2-F1
#
_entry.id   AF-A0A7W3JBR2-F1
#
_cell.length_a   1.000
_cell.length_b   1.000
_cell.length_c   1.000
_cell.angle_alpha   90.00
_cell.angle_beta   90.00
_cell.angle_gamma   90.00
#
_symmetry.space_group_name_H-M   'P 1'
#
loop_
_entity.id
_entity.type
_entity.pdbx_description
1 polymer ?
#
loop_
_entity_poly.entity_id
_entity_poly.type
_entity_poly.pdbx_seq_one_letter_code
_entity_poly.pdbx_strand_id
1 'polypeptide(L)'
;MTIAPENRPLLTVHTHARGKRSPVTCRLKCNDACLHPAPNESANEYFKDVVSSVLSRRAMLGTMAVAAGAVVIGAQGTADAPSAAAAPLPEGRFPGGGHSKGLSFGAIDPQPVDVDALVVPEGYTWDPIIRWGDPILPGGRTFDPNNQSPEQQAKQFGYNCDYLDILPIRPGEKHRGTRGILVSNLEYTNPEIMFPPTAKYWDTAADGSRTKNAYSRAIERAAHGMAVVEVRRRGTGKPWDYQRISVLNRRIHLDTEFVLDGPAAGSDLLKTAADRTGRRVLGTMNNCAGGTTPWGTVLSGEENFNGYFVAAGVNPTADARYGIGTSTSYGWEADEPRFAQSAGYENEANRFGWIVELDPYDPTAKPVKHTAMGRFKHEGANVTLSRKGHAVAYMGDDQAFDYVYKFVSKDRVAKGDSRWARTHNKTLLSEGDLFVAKFTGDSPASQIDGSGAVPSDGSFDGTGVWLPLVENGRSKVPGMSVEEVLVYTRLAADKVGGTKMDRPEDVEISPVTGRIYVACTNNSGRTPGNAIEGATESTRAPTRSSAA
;
A
#
# COMPACT_ATOMS: atom_id res chain seq x y z
N MET A 1 -8.06 -42.45 17.15
CA MET A 1 -9.00 -42.41 16.01
C MET A 1 -9.94 -41.25 16.25
N THR A 2 -9.65 -40.11 15.63
CA THR A 2 -10.44 -38.88 15.72
C THR A 2 -10.84 -38.55 14.29
N ILE A 3 -12.11 -38.82 13.99
CA ILE A 3 -12.74 -38.55 12.70
C ILE A 3 -12.99 -37.05 12.66
N ALA A 4 -12.17 -36.33 11.88
CA ALA A 4 -12.49 -34.97 11.47
C ALA A 4 -13.55 -35.04 10.36
N PRO A 5 -14.63 -34.24 10.40
CA PRO A 5 -15.65 -34.28 9.36
C PRO A 5 -15.14 -33.68 8.05
N GLU A 6 -15.21 -34.47 6.97
CA GLU A 6 -14.69 -34.24 5.61
C GLU A 6 -15.43 -33.17 4.78
N ASN A 7 -16.38 -32.42 5.35
CA ASN A 7 -17.19 -31.49 4.58
C ASN A 7 -16.95 -30.03 4.97
N ARG A 8 -15.80 -29.49 4.57
CA ARG A 8 -15.67 -28.05 4.32
C ARG A 8 -15.95 -27.81 2.84
N PRO A 9 -17.00 -27.06 2.45
CA PRO A 9 -17.20 -26.72 1.05
C PRO A 9 -15.99 -25.90 0.58
N LEU A 10 -15.32 -26.40 -0.47
CA LEU A 10 -14.30 -25.65 -1.18
C LEU A 10 -14.97 -24.38 -1.74
N LEU A 11 -14.44 -23.21 -1.39
CA LEU A 11 -14.89 -21.93 -1.92
C LEU A 11 -14.81 -21.99 -3.46
N THR A 12 -15.93 -21.67 -4.11
CA THR A 12 -16.07 -21.70 -5.57
C THR A 12 -14.98 -20.85 -6.22
N VAL A 13 -14.18 -21.48 -7.08
CA VAL A 13 -13.03 -20.86 -7.75
C VAL A 13 -13.56 -19.95 -8.87
N HIS A 14 -13.60 -18.64 -8.62
CA HIS A 14 -13.81 -17.67 -9.70
C HIS A 14 -12.53 -17.57 -10.54
N THR A 15 -12.68 -17.57 -11.88
CA THR A 15 -11.64 -17.68 -12.92
C THR A 15 -10.70 -16.47 -13.04
N HIS A 16 -10.67 -15.58 -12.05
CA HIS A 16 -9.94 -14.31 -12.10
C HIS A 16 -8.58 -14.34 -11.35
N ALA A 17 -8.28 -15.39 -10.58
CA ALA A 17 -6.96 -15.57 -9.99
C ALA A 17 -5.99 -16.19 -11.02
N ARG A 18 -5.07 -15.39 -11.56
CA ARG A 18 -3.94 -15.87 -12.36
C ARG A 18 -2.67 -15.92 -11.51
N GLY A 19 -1.97 -17.06 -11.52
CA GLY A 19 -0.78 -17.33 -10.69
C GLY A 19 -1.06 -18.19 -9.44
N LYS A 20 -0.04 -18.38 -8.59
CA LYS A 20 -0.15 -19.21 -7.35
C LYS A 20 -1.01 -18.57 -6.23
N ARG A 21 -1.52 -17.35 -6.41
CA ARG A 21 -2.37 -16.69 -5.40
C ARG A 21 -3.76 -17.35 -5.43
N SER A 22 -4.20 -17.84 -4.28
CA SER A 22 -5.57 -18.33 -4.11
C SER A 22 -6.58 -17.21 -4.39
N PRO A 23 -7.69 -17.46 -5.12
CA PRO A 23 -8.79 -16.51 -5.25
C PRO A 23 -9.29 -15.97 -3.89
N VAL A 24 -9.19 -16.80 -2.85
CA VAL A 24 -9.55 -16.43 -1.48
C VAL A 24 -8.64 -15.31 -0.96
N THR A 25 -7.34 -15.34 -1.27
CA THR A 25 -6.42 -14.27 -0.89
C THR A 25 -6.83 -12.94 -1.51
N CYS A 26 -7.23 -12.94 -2.78
CA CYS A 26 -7.74 -11.71 -3.38
C CYS A 26 -9.03 -11.24 -2.74
N ARG A 27 -9.99 -12.15 -2.52
CA ARG A 27 -11.28 -11.80 -1.89
C ARG A 27 -11.11 -11.22 -0.48
N LEU A 28 -10.09 -11.67 0.25
CA LEU A 28 -9.88 -11.28 1.64
C LEU A 28 -9.01 -10.04 1.80
N LYS A 29 -8.23 -9.60 0.80
CA LYS A 29 -7.27 -8.49 0.93
C LYS A 29 -7.63 -7.29 0.04
N CYS A 30 -7.12 -6.10 0.38
CA CYS A 30 -7.09 -4.91 -0.48
C CYS A 30 -8.44 -4.60 -1.14
N ASN A 31 -9.54 -4.74 -0.38
CA ASN A 31 -10.92 -4.60 -0.87
C ASN A 31 -11.16 -5.29 -2.23
N ASP A 32 -10.73 -6.54 -2.33
CA ASP A 32 -10.86 -7.42 -3.50
C ASP A 32 -10.49 -6.77 -4.85
N ALA A 33 -9.56 -5.80 -4.84
CA ALA A 33 -9.19 -4.99 -6.00
C ALA A 33 -8.78 -5.81 -7.23
N CYS A 34 -8.22 -7.01 -7.04
CA CYS A 34 -7.83 -7.87 -8.15
C CYS A 34 -9.01 -8.47 -8.95
N LEU A 35 -10.24 -8.41 -8.41
CA LEU A 35 -11.46 -8.87 -9.06
C LEU A 35 -12.16 -7.79 -9.89
N HIS A 36 -11.71 -6.54 -9.79
CA HIS A 36 -12.34 -5.39 -10.45
C HIS A 36 -11.46 -4.85 -11.57
N PRO A 37 -12.06 -4.30 -12.64
CA PRO A 37 -11.30 -3.58 -13.66
C PRO A 37 -10.61 -2.35 -13.05
N ALA A 38 -9.47 -1.98 -13.61
CA ALA A 38 -8.77 -0.76 -13.21
C ALA A 38 -9.59 0.49 -13.58
N PRO A 39 -9.77 1.46 -12.67
CA PRO A 39 -10.57 2.65 -12.92
C PRO A 39 -9.82 3.72 -13.75
N ASN A 40 -8.51 3.58 -13.97
CA ASN A 40 -7.76 4.49 -14.80
C ASN A 40 -7.89 4.13 -16.29
N GLU A 41 -8.82 4.77 -16.97
CA GLU A 41 -9.06 4.63 -18.41
C GLU A 41 -8.33 5.70 -19.26
N SER A 42 -7.41 6.48 -18.66
CA SER A 42 -6.70 7.52 -19.41
C SER A 42 -5.85 6.94 -20.54
N ALA A 43 -5.73 7.72 -21.62
CA ALA A 43 -4.87 7.42 -22.77
C ALA A 43 -3.37 7.63 -22.50
N ASN A 44 -2.98 7.83 -21.23
CA ASN A 44 -1.60 8.07 -20.85
C ASN A 44 -0.72 6.84 -21.16
N GLU A 45 0.55 7.11 -21.42
CA GLU A 45 1.55 6.08 -21.68
C GLU A 45 1.67 5.14 -20.48
N TYR A 46 1.78 3.85 -20.76
CA TYR A 46 1.97 2.81 -19.76
C TYR A 46 3.44 2.40 -19.69
N PHE A 47 3.96 2.16 -18.49
CA PHE A 47 5.38 1.96 -18.24
C PHE A 47 6.01 0.85 -19.10
N LYS A 48 5.29 -0.24 -19.35
CA LYS A 48 5.76 -1.30 -20.25
C LYS A 48 6.03 -0.78 -21.66
N ASP A 49 5.11 0.02 -22.20
CA ASP A 49 5.23 0.59 -23.54
C ASP A 49 6.35 1.64 -23.58
N VAL A 50 6.52 2.38 -22.48
CA VAL A 50 7.59 3.37 -22.32
C VAL A 50 8.98 2.73 -22.39
N VAL A 51 9.21 1.62 -21.67
CA VAL A 51 10.47 0.84 -21.73
C VAL A 51 10.76 0.36 -23.15
N SER A 52 9.73 0.18 -23.98
CA SER A 52 9.84 -0.30 -25.34
C SER A 52 10.09 0.79 -26.41
N SER A 53 10.20 2.08 -26.07
CA SER A 53 9.94 3.14 -27.07
C SER A 53 11.10 4.06 -27.44
N VAL A 54 12.18 3.60 -28.09
CA VAL A 54 13.05 4.51 -28.87
C VAL A 54 13.56 3.90 -30.17
N LEU A 55 13.03 4.37 -31.31
CA LEU A 55 13.78 4.63 -32.56
C LEU A 55 12.94 5.31 -33.68
N SER A 56 11.62 5.50 -33.53
CA SER A 56 10.81 6.12 -34.61
C SER A 56 11.16 7.58 -34.91
N ARG A 57 11.70 8.34 -33.95
CA ARG A 57 12.00 9.78 -34.14
C ARG A 57 13.40 10.09 -34.66
N ARG A 58 14.38 9.18 -34.50
CA ARG A 58 15.74 9.35 -35.06
C ARG A 58 15.87 8.79 -36.49
N ALA A 59 15.03 7.83 -36.88
CA ALA A 59 15.00 7.31 -38.25
C ALA A 59 14.39 8.30 -39.27
N MET A 60 13.52 9.24 -38.85
CA MET A 60 12.89 10.18 -39.78
C MET A 60 13.82 11.32 -40.27
N LEU A 61 14.97 11.51 -39.63
CA LEU A 61 15.99 12.48 -40.06
C LEU A 61 17.23 11.82 -40.70
N GLY A 62 17.24 10.49 -40.87
CA GLY A 62 18.48 9.74 -41.11
C GLY A 62 18.56 8.75 -42.27
N THR A 63 17.49 8.49 -43.05
CA THR A 63 17.58 7.47 -44.12
C THR A 63 16.84 7.84 -45.40
N MET A 64 17.47 8.72 -46.18
CA MET A 64 17.52 8.60 -47.64
C MET A 64 18.78 7.76 -47.97
N ALA A 65 18.69 6.43 -47.99
CA ALA A 65 19.64 5.56 -48.69
C ALA A 65 19.34 4.05 -48.50
N VAL A 66 19.04 3.42 -49.64
CA VAL A 66 19.31 2.03 -50.03
C VAL A 66 18.41 0.91 -49.49
N ALA A 67 17.65 0.38 -50.44
CA ALA A 67 16.92 -0.87 -50.45
C ALA A 67 17.85 -2.10 -50.57
N ALA A 68 17.41 -3.24 -50.04
CA ALA A 68 17.21 -4.51 -50.77
C ALA A 68 17.25 -5.73 -49.82
N GLY A 69 16.30 -6.66 -49.99
CA GLY A 69 16.49 -8.07 -49.61
C GLY A 69 15.36 -8.68 -48.77
N ALA A 70 14.30 -9.15 -49.42
CA ALA A 70 13.28 -10.01 -48.83
C ALA A 70 13.64 -11.49 -49.02
N VAL A 71 13.53 -12.35 -47.99
CA VAL A 71 13.35 -13.81 -48.14
C VAL A 71 12.61 -14.44 -46.93
N VAL A 72 11.34 -14.77 -47.17
CA VAL A 72 10.64 -16.06 -46.96
C VAL A 72 10.33 -16.61 -45.55
N ILE A 73 9.02 -16.79 -45.35
CA ILE A 73 8.31 -17.52 -44.31
C ILE A 73 8.46 -19.04 -44.52
N GLY A 74 8.87 -19.76 -43.48
CA GLY A 74 8.84 -21.23 -43.42
C GLY A 74 8.39 -21.69 -42.04
N ALA A 75 7.20 -22.29 -41.98
CA ALA A 75 6.63 -22.88 -40.78
C ALA A 75 7.08 -24.35 -40.61
N GLN A 76 7.00 -24.81 -39.36
CA GLN A 76 7.05 -26.18 -38.85
C GLN A 76 8.38 -26.66 -38.25
N GLY A 77 8.37 -26.71 -36.93
CA GLY A 77 9.33 -27.36 -36.07
C GLY A 77 8.98 -27.02 -34.63
N THR A 78 8.16 -27.83 -33.97
CA THR A 78 7.98 -27.80 -32.51
C THR A 78 9.30 -28.22 -31.87
N ALA A 79 10.21 -27.26 -31.73
CA ALA A 79 11.40 -27.39 -30.92
C ALA A 79 11.04 -26.87 -29.53
N ASP A 80 11.07 -27.77 -28.54
CA ASP A 80 11.01 -27.41 -27.13
C ASP A 80 12.00 -26.27 -26.87
N ALA A 81 11.46 -25.10 -26.53
CA ALA A 81 12.28 -23.98 -26.08
C ALA A 81 13.04 -24.45 -24.84
N PRO A 82 14.38 -24.31 -24.80
CA PRO A 82 15.13 -24.67 -23.62
C PRO A 82 14.56 -23.84 -22.47
N SER A 83 14.08 -24.54 -21.43
CA SER A 83 13.90 -23.93 -20.12
C SER A 83 15.19 -23.17 -19.84
N ALA A 84 15.08 -21.85 -19.68
CA ALA A 84 16.10 -21.09 -18.98
C ALA A 84 16.07 -21.61 -17.54
N ALA A 85 16.68 -22.77 -17.33
CA ALA A 85 17.26 -23.11 -16.06
C ALA A 85 18.11 -21.89 -15.74
N ALA A 86 17.74 -21.16 -14.68
CA ALA A 86 18.69 -20.29 -14.02
C ALA A 86 19.98 -21.10 -13.94
N ALA A 87 21.03 -20.63 -14.62
CA ALA A 87 22.32 -21.28 -14.56
C ALA A 87 22.55 -21.56 -13.07
N PRO A 88 22.81 -22.82 -12.66
CA PRO A 88 23.05 -23.09 -11.26
C PRO A 88 24.18 -22.14 -10.86
N LEU A 89 23.86 -21.16 -10.02
CA LEU A 89 24.90 -20.40 -9.37
C LEU A 89 25.78 -21.47 -8.72
N PRO A 90 27.08 -21.56 -9.07
CA PRO A 90 27.94 -22.61 -8.56
C PRO A 90 27.74 -22.65 -7.07
N GLU A 91 27.39 -23.82 -6.51
CA GLU A 91 27.03 -24.04 -5.11
C GLU A 91 27.88 -23.15 -4.20
N GLY A 92 27.33 -21.97 -3.92
CA GLY A 92 27.99 -20.96 -3.13
C GLY A 92 27.73 -21.37 -1.71
N ARG A 93 28.56 -22.27 -1.17
CA ARG A 93 28.87 -22.23 0.26
C ARG A 93 29.25 -20.79 0.56
N PHE A 94 28.31 -19.98 1.04
CA PHE A 94 28.62 -18.67 1.58
C PHE A 94 29.42 -18.93 2.86
N PRO A 95 30.74 -18.70 2.88
CA PRO A 95 31.51 -18.95 4.08
C PRO A 95 31.14 -17.83 5.06
N GLY A 96 30.36 -18.18 6.07
CA GLY A 96 30.23 -17.37 7.27
C GLY A 96 31.61 -17.25 7.91
N GLY A 97 32.23 -16.07 7.78
CA GLY A 97 33.50 -15.77 8.42
C GLY A 97 34.32 -14.74 7.66
N GLY A 98 34.26 -13.48 8.10
CA GLY A 98 35.24 -12.45 7.75
C GLY A 98 34.87 -11.55 6.56
N HIS A 99 34.66 -10.27 6.86
CA HIS A 99 34.92 -9.10 6.02
C HIS A 99 34.92 -9.27 4.48
N SER A 100 33.80 -9.64 3.82
CA SER A 100 33.58 -9.34 2.40
C SER A 100 32.09 -9.49 1.98
N LYS A 101 31.78 -8.89 0.83
CA LYS A 101 30.45 -8.51 0.29
C LYS A 101 29.49 -9.70 0.08
N GLY A 102 28.36 -9.71 0.78
CA GLY A 102 27.25 -10.66 0.59
C GLY A 102 26.20 -10.54 1.70
N LEU A 103 25.03 -11.17 1.52
CA LEU A 103 24.05 -11.34 2.62
C LEU A 103 24.62 -12.30 3.67
N SER A 104 24.32 -12.07 4.94
CA SER A 104 24.88 -12.85 6.06
C SER A 104 24.13 -14.15 6.36
N PHE A 105 23.18 -14.56 5.51
CA PHE A 105 22.33 -15.72 5.70
C PHE A 105 22.16 -16.49 4.39
N GLY A 106 21.96 -17.81 4.49
CA GLY A 106 21.61 -18.65 3.34
C GLY A 106 20.13 -18.50 2.99
N ALA A 107 19.80 -18.58 1.70
CA ALA A 107 18.41 -18.65 1.25
C ALA A 107 17.71 -19.92 1.78
N ILE A 108 16.41 -19.83 2.04
CA ILE A 108 15.56 -20.98 2.40
C ILE A 108 14.79 -21.47 1.17
N ASP A 109 14.36 -22.73 1.20
CA ASP A 109 13.46 -23.26 0.17
C ASP A 109 12.06 -22.63 0.26
N PRO A 110 11.36 -22.46 -0.88
CA PRO A 110 9.94 -22.12 -0.88
C PRO A 110 9.14 -23.15 -0.08
N GLN A 111 8.20 -22.67 0.73
CA GLN A 111 7.35 -23.55 1.54
C GLN A 111 6.13 -24.02 0.75
N PRO A 112 5.71 -25.30 0.88
CA PRO A 112 4.45 -25.78 0.33
C PRO A 112 3.24 -24.99 0.84
N VAL A 113 2.19 -24.91 0.02
CA VAL A 113 0.99 -24.10 0.31
C VAL A 113 0.19 -24.56 1.53
N ASP A 114 0.37 -25.81 1.95
CA ASP A 114 -0.29 -26.45 3.10
C ASP A 114 0.52 -26.36 4.40
N VAL A 115 1.70 -25.74 4.38
CA VAL A 115 2.53 -25.52 5.57
C VAL A 115 2.14 -24.20 6.24
N ASP A 116 1.57 -24.28 7.44
CA ASP A 116 1.24 -23.14 8.30
C ASP A 116 2.34 -22.91 9.36
N ALA A 117 3.53 -22.48 8.90
CA ALA A 117 4.67 -22.20 9.76
C ALA A 117 5.52 -21.03 9.22
N LEU A 118 6.03 -20.19 10.12
CA LEU A 118 7.06 -19.19 9.76
C LEU A 118 8.44 -19.87 9.79
N VAL A 119 8.94 -20.21 8.60
CA VAL A 119 10.26 -20.82 8.41
C VAL A 119 11.31 -19.73 8.23
N VAL A 120 12.43 -19.84 8.95
CA VAL A 120 13.52 -18.86 8.98
C VAL A 120 14.87 -19.51 8.63
N PRO A 121 15.88 -18.75 8.16
CA PRO A 121 17.21 -19.29 7.87
C PRO A 121 17.89 -19.93 9.08
N GLU A 122 18.86 -20.80 8.84
CA GLU A 122 19.67 -21.41 9.91
C GLU A 122 20.31 -20.33 10.80
N GLY A 123 20.25 -20.55 12.12
CA GLY A 123 20.77 -19.58 13.11
C GLY A 123 19.81 -18.44 13.46
N TYR A 124 18.63 -18.36 12.81
CA TYR A 124 17.60 -17.39 13.14
C TYR A 124 16.48 -18.02 13.99
N THR A 125 15.77 -17.16 14.72
CA THR A 125 14.57 -17.51 15.50
C THR A 125 13.57 -16.37 15.37
N TRP A 126 12.30 -16.64 15.69
CA TRP A 126 11.23 -15.66 15.67
C TRP A 126 10.29 -15.87 16.86
N ASP A 127 9.72 -14.77 17.34
CA ASP A 127 8.73 -14.75 18.42
C ASP A 127 7.66 -13.69 18.11
N PRO A 128 6.36 -13.99 18.27
CA PRO A 128 5.30 -12.99 18.18
C PRO A 128 5.47 -11.90 19.24
N ILE A 129 5.44 -10.63 18.82
CA ILE A 129 5.49 -9.49 19.75
C ILE A 129 4.09 -9.18 20.30
N ILE A 130 3.09 -9.07 19.42
CA ILE A 130 1.70 -8.73 19.73
C ILE A 130 0.78 -9.31 18.64
N ARG A 131 -0.48 -9.60 18.98
CA ARG A 131 -1.48 -10.19 18.08
C ARG A 131 -2.76 -9.36 18.09
N TRP A 132 -3.59 -9.52 17.06
CA TRP A 132 -4.96 -9.01 17.09
C TRP A 132 -5.67 -9.45 18.38
N GLY A 133 -6.37 -8.51 19.02
CA GLY A 133 -7.14 -8.77 20.23
C GLY A 133 -6.32 -8.68 21.53
N ASP A 134 -4.99 -8.60 21.46
CA ASP A 134 -4.19 -8.35 22.65
C ASP A 134 -4.57 -6.98 23.27
N PRO A 135 -4.94 -6.92 24.56
CA PRO A 135 -5.33 -5.67 25.20
C PRO A 135 -4.13 -4.73 25.33
N ILE A 136 -4.27 -3.48 24.89
CA ILE A 136 -3.22 -2.47 25.00
C ILE A 136 -3.64 -1.24 25.81
N LEU A 137 -4.94 -1.12 26.16
CA LEU A 137 -5.46 -0.04 26.99
C LEU A 137 -6.08 -0.55 28.31
N PRO A 138 -6.12 0.28 29.36
CA PRO A 138 -6.77 -0.07 30.63
C PRO A 138 -8.20 -0.56 30.47
N GLY A 139 -8.55 -1.62 31.21
CA GLY A 139 -9.87 -2.25 31.15
C GLY A 139 -10.13 -3.13 29.92
N GLY A 140 -9.17 -3.23 28.98
CA GLY A 140 -9.19 -4.26 27.94
C GLY A 140 -8.96 -5.64 28.57
N ARG A 141 -9.76 -6.63 28.18
CA ARG A 141 -9.70 -8.02 28.65
C ARG A 141 -8.87 -8.88 27.70
N THR A 142 -8.45 -10.06 28.18
CA THR A 142 -7.85 -11.09 27.32
C THR A 142 -8.77 -11.37 26.15
N PHE A 143 -8.19 -11.52 24.96
CA PHE A 143 -8.95 -11.79 23.75
C PHE A 143 -9.80 -13.06 23.88
N ASP A 144 -11.08 -12.96 23.52
CA ASP A 144 -12.01 -14.07 23.43
C ASP A 144 -12.80 -13.92 22.12
N PRO A 145 -12.50 -14.72 21.08
CA PRO A 145 -13.19 -14.62 19.79
C PRO A 145 -14.68 -14.96 19.89
N ASN A 146 -15.10 -15.72 20.89
CA ASN A 146 -16.51 -16.05 21.10
C ASN A 146 -17.29 -14.93 21.78
N ASN A 147 -16.58 -13.99 22.43
CA ASN A 147 -17.19 -12.94 23.22
C ASN A 147 -16.63 -11.53 22.93
N GLN A 148 -16.12 -11.29 21.73
CA GLN A 148 -15.66 -9.97 21.31
C GLN A 148 -16.81 -8.93 21.35
N SER A 149 -16.47 -7.68 21.65
CA SER A 149 -17.38 -6.52 21.67
C SER A 149 -16.71 -5.26 21.10
N PRO A 150 -17.48 -4.27 20.61
CA PRO A 150 -16.91 -3.00 20.15
C PRO A 150 -16.04 -2.31 21.22
N GLU A 151 -16.48 -2.33 22.48
CA GLU A 151 -15.79 -1.69 23.59
C GLU A 151 -14.48 -2.39 23.97
N GLN A 152 -14.39 -3.70 23.77
CA GLN A 152 -13.16 -4.46 23.97
C GLN A 152 -12.20 -4.27 22.79
N GLN A 153 -12.71 -4.34 21.56
CA GLN A 153 -11.90 -4.13 20.37
C GLN A 153 -11.25 -2.73 20.33
N ALA A 154 -11.95 -1.69 20.80
CA ALA A 154 -11.41 -0.33 20.93
C ALA A 154 -10.22 -0.23 21.92
N LYS A 155 -10.04 -1.23 22.80
CA LYS A 155 -8.96 -1.30 23.80
C LYS A 155 -7.86 -2.30 23.45
N GLN A 156 -8.03 -3.01 22.34
CA GLN A 156 -7.17 -4.09 21.90
C GLN A 156 -6.40 -3.70 20.64
N PHE A 157 -5.31 -4.39 20.36
CA PHE A 157 -4.62 -4.30 19.08
C PHE A 157 -5.57 -4.72 17.95
N GLY A 158 -5.49 -4.03 16.81
CA GLY A 158 -6.43 -4.22 15.70
C GLY A 158 -6.14 -5.44 14.84
N TYR A 159 -6.89 -5.54 13.74
CA TYR A 159 -6.83 -6.66 12.81
C TYR A 159 -5.94 -6.34 11.60
N ASN A 160 -5.36 -7.38 10.98
CA ASN A 160 -4.45 -7.30 9.83
C ASN A 160 -3.42 -6.17 9.98
N CYS A 161 -2.46 -6.41 10.89
CA CYS A 161 -1.35 -5.49 11.04
C CYS A 161 -0.59 -5.36 9.73
N ASP A 162 -0.37 -4.11 9.34
CA ASP A 162 0.47 -3.75 8.20
C ASP A 162 1.70 -2.99 8.72
N TYR A 163 2.15 -1.91 8.08
CA TYR A 163 3.35 -1.14 8.43
C TYR A 163 3.64 -1.18 9.91
N LEU A 164 4.89 -1.52 10.25
CA LEU A 164 5.35 -1.56 11.63
C LEU A 164 6.77 -1.01 11.74
N ASP A 165 7.00 -0.22 12.79
CA ASP A 165 8.35 0.12 13.24
C ASP A 165 8.42 0.15 14.77
N ILE A 166 9.59 -0.13 15.32
CA ILE A 166 9.90 -0.03 16.75
C ILE A 166 10.81 1.17 16.99
N LEU A 167 10.22 2.33 17.23
CA LEU A 167 10.93 3.56 17.48
C LEU A 167 11.64 3.56 18.85
N PRO A 168 12.69 4.38 19.03
CA PRO A 168 13.25 4.69 20.34
C PRO A 168 12.16 5.13 21.33
N ILE A 169 12.40 4.96 22.64
CA ILE A 169 11.37 5.28 23.66
C ILE A 169 11.17 6.79 23.87
N ARG A 170 12.13 7.62 23.44
CA ARG A 170 12.02 9.09 23.45
C ARG A 170 12.34 9.68 22.09
N PRO A 171 11.72 10.82 21.75
CA PRO A 171 12.03 11.52 20.51
C PRO A 171 13.50 11.98 20.49
N GLY A 172 14.15 11.88 19.33
CA GLY A 172 15.55 12.29 19.13
C GLY A 172 16.60 11.26 19.59
N GLU A 173 16.22 10.21 20.32
CA GLU A 173 17.16 9.14 20.66
C GLU A 173 17.63 8.40 19.39
N LYS A 174 18.95 8.26 19.20
CA LYS A 174 19.52 7.65 17.98
C LYS A 174 19.71 6.14 18.07
N HIS A 175 19.59 5.56 19.26
CA HIS A 175 19.88 4.16 19.51
C HIS A 175 18.67 3.44 20.09
N ARG A 176 18.34 2.27 19.52
CA ARG A 176 17.26 1.41 20.00
C ARG A 176 17.79 0.57 21.18
N GLY A 177 17.43 0.97 22.40
CA GLY A 177 17.85 0.31 23.64
C GLY A 177 17.05 -0.97 23.95
N THR A 178 16.72 -1.16 25.22
CA THR A 178 15.86 -2.25 25.72
C THR A 178 14.40 -1.86 25.86
N ARG A 179 14.05 -0.62 25.50
CA ARG A 179 12.69 -0.07 25.45
C ARG A 179 12.46 0.60 24.11
N GLY A 180 11.24 0.56 23.61
CA GLY A 180 10.84 1.22 22.37
C GLY A 180 9.33 1.42 22.29
N ILE A 181 8.89 2.05 21.21
CA ILE A 181 7.48 2.24 20.88
C ILE A 181 7.23 1.55 19.55
N LEU A 182 6.42 0.49 19.56
CA LEU A 182 5.89 -0.12 18.36
C LEU A 182 4.73 0.73 17.85
N VAL A 183 4.80 1.16 16.60
CA VAL A 183 3.68 1.76 15.88
C VAL A 183 3.29 0.81 14.77
N SER A 184 2.00 0.51 14.64
CA SER A 184 1.51 -0.39 13.60
C SER A 184 0.19 0.09 12.99
N ASN A 185 0.08 -0.07 11.68
CA ASN A 185 -1.17 0.10 10.94
C ASN A 185 -2.06 -1.15 11.07
N LEU A 186 -3.37 -0.96 10.94
CA LEU A 186 -4.40 -1.98 11.12
C LEU A 186 -5.39 -1.85 9.96
N GLU A 187 -5.11 -2.57 8.87
CA GLU A 187 -5.52 -2.16 7.53
C GLU A 187 -7.00 -2.50 7.22
N TYR A 188 -7.40 -3.76 7.38
CA TYR A 188 -8.75 -4.23 7.04
C TYR A 188 -9.21 -5.34 7.99
N THR A 189 -10.48 -5.74 7.89
CA THR A 189 -11.03 -6.85 8.68
C THR A 189 -11.55 -7.98 7.81
N ASN A 190 -11.52 -9.20 8.34
CA ASN A 190 -12.10 -10.37 7.69
C ASN A 190 -13.15 -11.00 8.61
N PRO A 191 -14.43 -10.57 8.51
CA PRO A 191 -15.44 -10.91 9.51
C PRO A 191 -15.71 -12.41 9.63
N GLU A 192 -15.65 -13.13 8.50
CA GLU A 192 -15.84 -14.59 8.44
C GLU A 192 -14.80 -15.39 9.25
N ILE A 193 -13.64 -14.78 9.52
CA ILE A 193 -12.59 -15.37 10.37
C ILE A 193 -12.36 -14.60 11.67
N MET A 194 -13.08 -13.50 11.89
CA MET A 194 -13.10 -12.78 13.16
C MET A 194 -14.22 -13.26 14.09
N PHE A 195 -15.37 -13.65 13.53
CA PHE A 195 -16.58 -13.89 14.31
C PHE A 195 -17.09 -15.32 14.16
N PRO A 196 -17.49 -15.98 15.26
CA PRO A 196 -18.20 -17.24 15.15
C PRO A 196 -19.55 -17.02 14.45
N PRO A 197 -20.05 -18.02 13.68
CA PRO A 197 -21.28 -17.92 12.90
C PRO A 197 -22.54 -18.01 13.77
N THR A 198 -22.71 -17.06 14.69
CA THR A 198 -23.80 -17.01 15.69
C THR A 198 -24.65 -15.76 15.51
N ALA A 199 -25.89 -15.81 16.00
CA ALA A 199 -26.83 -14.68 15.97
C ALA A 199 -26.31 -13.41 16.70
N LYS A 200 -25.25 -13.54 17.51
CA LYS A 200 -24.58 -12.39 18.14
C LYS A 200 -23.93 -11.47 17.11
N TYR A 201 -23.35 -12.03 16.04
CA TYR A 201 -22.55 -11.28 15.05
C TYR A 201 -23.20 -11.23 13.66
N TRP A 202 -24.17 -12.12 13.41
CA TRP A 202 -24.76 -12.32 12.10
C TRP A 202 -26.28 -12.29 12.16
N ASP A 203 -26.89 -11.53 11.26
CA ASP A 203 -28.31 -11.67 10.93
C ASP A 203 -28.46 -12.82 9.92
N THR A 204 -29.52 -13.61 10.05
CA THR A 204 -29.81 -14.72 9.13
C THR A 204 -31.13 -14.44 8.42
N ALA A 205 -31.08 -14.33 7.10
CA ALA A 205 -32.26 -14.13 6.27
C ALA A 205 -33.08 -15.43 6.13
N ALA A 206 -34.30 -15.32 5.59
CA ALA A 206 -35.21 -16.45 5.42
C ALA A 206 -34.65 -17.55 4.49
N ASP A 207 -33.76 -17.19 3.56
CA ASP A 207 -33.07 -18.11 2.66
C ASP A 207 -31.84 -18.79 3.29
N GLY A 208 -31.55 -18.50 4.56
CA GLY A 208 -30.41 -19.02 5.30
C GLY A 208 -29.09 -18.28 5.06
N SER A 209 -29.07 -17.25 4.21
CA SER A 209 -27.90 -16.40 4.03
C SER A 209 -27.61 -15.58 5.30
N ARG A 210 -26.31 -15.35 5.56
CA ARG A 210 -25.86 -14.56 6.71
C ARG A 210 -25.30 -13.22 6.25
N THR A 211 -25.64 -12.17 6.98
CA THR A 211 -25.06 -10.85 6.83
C THR A 211 -24.57 -10.34 8.18
N LYS A 212 -23.52 -9.51 8.17
CA LYS A 212 -23.05 -8.86 9.39
C LYS A 212 -24.18 -8.03 9.98
N ASN A 213 -24.40 -8.11 11.30
CA ASN A 213 -25.31 -7.21 12.00
C ASN A 213 -24.59 -5.92 12.44
N ALA A 214 -25.31 -4.95 13.03
CA ALA A 214 -24.72 -3.69 13.49
C ALA A 214 -23.61 -3.89 14.55
N TYR A 215 -23.68 -4.97 15.34
CA TYR A 215 -22.72 -5.27 16.38
C TYR A 215 -21.36 -5.71 15.82
N SER A 216 -21.35 -6.63 14.83
CA SER A 216 -20.11 -7.04 14.17
C SER A 216 -19.51 -5.90 13.34
N ARG A 217 -20.32 -5.11 12.64
CA ARG A 217 -19.85 -3.91 11.92
C ARG A 217 -19.18 -2.89 12.86
N ALA A 218 -19.72 -2.68 14.07
CA ALA A 218 -19.11 -1.81 15.07
C ALA A 218 -17.76 -2.36 15.59
N ILE A 219 -17.62 -3.68 15.73
CA ILE A 219 -16.33 -4.30 16.06
C ILE A 219 -15.33 -4.09 14.92
N GLU A 220 -15.74 -4.30 13.66
CA GLU A 220 -14.87 -4.06 12.52
C GLU A 220 -14.35 -2.61 12.52
N ARG A 221 -15.22 -1.60 12.67
CA ARG A 221 -14.79 -0.19 12.76
C ARG A 221 -13.77 0.04 13.88
N ALA A 222 -13.97 -0.57 15.04
CA ALA A 222 -13.03 -0.47 16.17
C ALA A 222 -11.70 -1.23 15.93
N ALA A 223 -11.63 -2.16 14.97
CA ALA A 223 -10.44 -2.95 14.68
C ALA A 223 -9.48 -2.29 13.66
N HIS A 224 -9.94 -1.29 12.90
CA HIS A 224 -9.15 -0.54 11.93
C HIS A 224 -8.27 0.55 12.58
N GLY A 225 -7.38 1.12 11.77
CA GLY A 225 -6.68 2.36 12.07
C GLY A 225 -5.21 2.13 12.38
N MET A 226 -4.74 2.60 13.53
CA MET A 226 -3.36 2.41 13.98
C MET A 226 -3.30 2.08 15.48
N ALA A 227 -2.17 1.52 15.92
CA ALA A 227 -1.86 1.29 17.32
C ALA A 227 -0.45 1.77 17.66
N VAL A 228 -0.31 2.36 18.85
CA VAL A 228 0.97 2.68 19.49
C VAL A 228 1.08 1.83 20.74
N VAL A 229 2.19 1.11 20.90
CA VAL A 229 2.40 0.17 22.01
C VAL A 229 3.83 0.28 22.53
N GLU A 230 4.03 0.52 23.82
CA GLU A 230 5.36 0.40 24.42
C GLU A 230 5.83 -1.07 24.37
N VAL A 231 7.07 -1.30 23.97
CA VAL A 231 7.71 -2.63 23.96
C VAL A 231 8.99 -2.63 24.79
N ARG A 232 9.34 -3.77 25.37
CA ARG A 232 10.57 -3.99 26.14
C ARG A 232 11.25 -5.28 25.76
N ARG A 233 12.57 -5.34 25.90
CA ARG A 233 13.35 -6.58 25.75
C ARG A 233 14.40 -6.68 26.84
N ARG A 234 14.80 -7.90 27.19
CA ARG A 234 15.79 -8.13 28.26
C ARG A 234 17.21 -7.66 27.91
N GLY A 235 17.52 -7.58 26.62
CA GLY A 235 18.81 -7.15 26.09
C GLY A 235 18.78 -7.09 24.56
N THR A 236 19.77 -6.46 23.95
CA THR A 236 19.91 -6.43 22.48
C THR A 236 19.95 -7.86 21.92
N GLY A 237 19.18 -8.11 20.85
CA GLY A 237 19.06 -9.44 20.24
C GLY A 237 18.12 -10.40 20.98
N LYS A 238 17.46 -9.98 22.06
CA LYS A 238 16.37 -10.73 22.68
C LYS A 238 15.00 -10.27 22.14
N PRO A 239 13.99 -11.17 22.12
CA PRO A 239 12.64 -10.84 21.70
C PRO A 239 12.06 -9.64 22.46
N TRP A 240 11.16 -8.94 21.78
CA TRP A 240 10.38 -7.85 22.37
C TRP A 240 9.09 -8.39 22.99
N ASP A 241 8.77 -7.92 24.17
CA ASP A 241 7.50 -8.11 24.86
C ASP A 241 6.73 -6.79 24.88
N TYR A 242 5.46 -6.81 24.47
CA TYR A 242 4.61 -5.62 24.55
C TYR A 242 4.21 -5.32 26.00
N GLN A 243 4.07 -4.04 26.30
CA GLN A 243 3.58 -3.57 27.60
C GLN A 243 2.08 -3.31 27.49
N ARG A 244 1.29 -4.15 28.15
CA ARG A 244 -0.18 -4.03 28.16
C ARG A 244 -0.69 -2.69 28.68
N ILE A 245 0.02 -2.09 29.64
CA ILE A 245 -0.35 -0.80 30.23
C ILE A 245 0.85 0.13 30.13
N SER A 246 0.75 1.13 29.27
CA SER A 246 1.67 2.26 29.20
C SER A 246 0.89 3.53 28.94
N VAL A 247 1.40 4.65 29.43
CA VAL A 247 0.86 5.98 29.11
C VAL A 247 0.99 6.33 27.64
N LEU A 248 1.92 5.67 26.92
CA LEU A 248 2.13 5.87 25.49
C LEU A 248 1.20 5.00 24.64
N ASN A 249 0.56 3.98 25.22
CA ASN A 249 -0.29 3.10 24.44
C ASN A 249 -1.52 3.87 23.93
N ARG A 250 -1.86 3.65 22.65
CA ARG A 250 -2.96 4.35 22.01
C ARG A 250 -3.56 3.52 20.89
N ARG A 251 -4.90 3.58 20.77
CA ARG A 251 -5.62 3.22 19.55
C ARG A 251 -6.04 4.48 18.81
N ILE A 252 -5.87 4.42 17.51
CA ILE A 252 -6.35 5.42 16.55
C ILE A 252 -7.30 4.64 15.65
N HIS A 253 -8.57 5.04 15.60
CA HIS A 253 -9.63 4.33 14.88
C HIS A 253 -10.67 5.33 14.34
N LEU A 254 -11.80 4.82 13.84
CA LEU A 254 -12.81 5.59 13.10
C LEU A 254 -13.47 6.76 13.87
N ASP A 255 -13.33 6.82 15.20
CA ASP A 255 -13.86 7.90 16.05
C ASP A 255 -12.76 8.88 16.51
N THR A 256 -11.50 8.60 16.19
CA THR A 256 -10.40 9.52 16.56
C THR A 256 -10.50 10.78 15.72
N GLU A 257 -10.46 11.95 16.35
CA GLU A 257 -10.47 13.22 15.62
C GLU A 257 -9.07 13.52 15.03
N PHE A 258 -9.03 13.75 13.73
CA PHE A 258 -7.88 14.19 12.97
C PHE A 258 -8.03 15.66 12.57
N VAL A 259 -6.90 16.35 12.46
CA VAL A 259 -6.80 17.65 11.81
C VAL A 259 -6.55 17.43 10.31
N LEU A 260 -7.28 18.13 9.46
CA LEU A 260 -6.92 18.30 8.04
C LEU A 260 -6.11 19.58 7.91
N ASP A 261 -4.91 19.49 7.34
CA ASP A 261 -4.06 20.64 7.08
C ASP A 261 -3.70 20.76 5.58
N GLY A 262 -2.90 21.76 5.25
CA GLY A 262 -2.48 22.04 3.88
C GLY A 262 -3.53 22.72 3.00
N PRO A 263 -3.24 22.91 1.71
CA PRO A 263 -4.00 23.84 0.87
C PRO A 263 -5.46 23.44 0.62
N ALA A 264 -5.82 22.15 0.64
CA ALA A 264 -7.21 21.74 0.46
C ALA A 264 -8.04 21.86 1.75
N ALA A 265 -7.40 21.95 2.92
CA ALA A 265 -8.08 22.02 4.21
C ALA A 265 -8.96 23.29 4.32
N GLY A 266 -10.24 23.08 4.56
CA GLY A 266 -11.27 24.12 4.65
C GLY A 266 -11.93 24.51 3.32
N SER A 267 -11.53 23.91 2.22
CA SER A 267 -12.23 24.03 0.93
C SER A 267 -13.64 23.42 1.01
N ASP A 268 -14.51 23.85 0.10
CA ASP A 268 -15.88 23.31 0.02
C ASP A 268 -15.90 21.81 -0.30
N LEU A 269 -14.84 21.29 -0.93
CA LEU A 269 -14.66 19.87 -1.27
C LEU A 269 -14.45 18.96 -0.05
N LEU A 270 -14.18 19.52 1.13
CA LEU A 270 -13.93 18.78 2.37
C LEU A 270 -14.95 19.08 3.48
N LYS A 271 -15.97 19.89 3.20
CA LYS A 271 -17.03 20.22 4.17
C LYS A 271 -18.14 19.19 4.13
N THR A 272 -18.61 18.82 5.31
CA THR A 272 -19.79 17.97 5.52
C THR A 272 -20.72 18.58 6.56
N ALA A 273 -21.88 17.99 6.75
CA ALA A 273 -22.85 18.39 7.76
C ALA A 273 -22.27 18.32 9.18
N ALA A 274 -21.44 17.31 9.45
CA ALA A 274 -20.75 17.14 10.74
C ALA A 274 -19.55 18.09 10.91
N ASP A 275 -18.91 18.52 9.81
CA ASP A 275 -17.83 19.49 9.84
C ASP A 275 -17.94 20.53 8.71
N ARG A 276 -18.63 21.63 9.02
CA ARG A 276 -18.76 22.79 8.13
C ARG A 276 -17.46 23.57 7.93
N THR A 277 -16.42 23.29 8.74
CA THR A 277 -15.14 23.97 8.61
C THR A 277 -14.22 23.31 7.59
N GLY A 278 -14.44 22.03 7.24
CA GLY A 278 -13.60 21.26 6.33
C GLY A 278 -12.18 21.02 6.85
N ARG A 279 -12.00 21.04 8.18
CA ARG A 279 -10.69 20.99 8.86
C ARG A 279 -10.58 19.89 9.90
N ARG A 280 -11.67 19.16 10.18
CA ARG A 280 -11.72 18.09 11.17
C ARG A 280 -12.39 16.87 10.56
N VAL A 281 -11.76 15.72 10.67
CA VAL A 281 -12.30 14.44 10.20
C VAL A 281 -12.25 13.40 11.30
N LEU A 282 -13.28 12.58 11.40
CA LEU A 282 -13.31 11.44 12.30
C LEU A 282 -12.77 10.22 11.59
N GLY A 283 -11.62 9.76 12.07
CA GLY A 283 -11.07 8.47 11.71
C GLY A 283 -10.04 8.47 10.59
N THR A 284 -9.40 7.31 10.53
CA THR A 284 -8.57 6.82 9.46
C THR A 284 -8.90 5.33 9.29
N MET A 285 -8.78 4.81 8.07
CA MET A 285 -9.07 3.41 7.78
C MET A 285 -8.25 2.97 6.59
N ASN A 286 -8.09 1.65 6.45
CA ASN A 286 -7.28 1.10 5.37
C ASN A 286 -5.86 1.68 5.34
N ASN A 287 -5.31 1.79 6.55
CA ASN A 287 -3.94 2.15 6.81
C ASN A 287 -3.06 1.00 6.31
N CYS A 288 -2.41 1.18 5.16
CA CYS A 288 -1.60 0.17 4.49
C CYS A 288 -0.15 0.23 5.01
N ALA A 289 0.80 0.59 4.17
CA ALA A 289 2.18 0.81 4.55
C ALA A 289 2.41 2.20 5.19
N GLY A 290 3.67 2.61 5.29
CA GLY A 290 4.04 3.83 5.99
C GLY A 290 5.53 4.10 6.01
N GLY A 291 5.92 5.13 6.75
CA GLY A 291 7.32 5.52 6.92
C GLY A 291 7.55 6.33 8.19
N THR A 292 8.78 6.35 8.68
CA THR A 292 9.17 7.19 9.83
C THR A 292 9.87 8.45 9.35
N THR A 293 9.37 9.61 9.77
CA THR A 293 9.98 10.89 9.39
C THR A 293 11.31 11.11 10.11
N PRO A 294 12.22 11.93 9.53
CA PRO A 294 13.45 12.33 10.22
C PRO A 294 13.24 13.07 11.55
N TRP A 295 12.02 13.55 11.84
CA TRP A 295 11.65 14.19 13.10
C TRP A 295 10.85 13.27 14.05
N GLY A 296 10.77 11.98 13.75
CA GLY A 296 10.29 10.93 14.65
C GLY A 296 8.77 10.77 14.73
N THR A 297 8.03 11.31 13.78
CA THR A 297 6.61 10.97 13.58
C THR A 297 6.48 9.81 12.60
N VAL A 298 5.31 9.18 12.57
CA VAL A 298 4.99 8.07 11.66
C VAL A 298 3.99 8.53 10.63
N LEU A 299 4.25 8.22 9.38
CA LEU A 299 3.34 8.40 8.25
C LEU A 299 2.66 7.06 7.93
N SER A 300 1.38 7.11 7.61
CA SER A 300 0.59 5.96 7.14
C SER A 300 -0.22 6.38 5.92
N GLY A 301 -0.35 5.46 4.94
CA GLY A 301 -1.18 5.65 3.75
C GLY A 301 -2.60 5.12 3.95
N GLU A 302 -3.61 5.95 3.66
CA GLU A 302 -4.98 5.46 3.46
C GLU A 302 -5.12 4.95 2.02
N GLU A 303 -5.24 3.63 1.85
CA GLU A 303 -5.07 2.96 0.56
C GLU A 303 -6.43 2.65 -0.10
N ASN A 304 -7.03 1.48 0.10
CA ASN A 304 -8.34 1.11 -0.47
C ASN A 304 -9.54 1.73 0.29
N PHE A 305 -9.48 3.03 0.61
CA PHE A 305 -10.57 3.77 1.27
C PHE A 305 -11.87 3.76 0.44
N ASN A 306 -11.78 3.58 -0.88
CA ASN A 306 -12.93 3.52 -1.79
C ASN A 306 -13.90 2.38 -1.44
N GLY A 307 -13.42 1.30 -0.82
CA GLY A 307 -14.23 0.14 -0.43
C GLY A 307 -15.21 0.39 0.71
N TYR A 308 -15.15 1.57 1.36
CA TYR A 308 -15.92 1.90 2.56
C TYR A 308 -17.00 2.95 2.29
N PHE A 309 -17.07 3.51 1.08
CA PHE A 309 -18.03 4.53 0.71
C PHE A 309 -18.95 4.06 -0.41
N VAL A 310 -20.22 4.47 -0.34
CA VAL A 310 -21.19 4.28 -1.41
C VAL A 310 -21.34 5.59 -2.18
N ALA A 311 -21.10 5.53 -3.49
CA ALA A 311 -21.35 6.64 -4.40
C ALA A 311 -22.84 6.99 -4.42
N ALA A 312 -23.17 8.28 -4.29
CA ALA A 312 -24.54 8.78 -4.46
C ALA A 312 -24.75 9.55 -5.76
N GLY A 313 -23.76 9.52 -6.66
CA GLY A 313 -23.82 10.19 -7.97
C GLY A 313 -23.64 11.70 -7.90
N VAL A 314 -23.08 12.23 -6.81
CA VAL A 314 -22.81 13.67 -6.66
C VAL A 314 -21.65 14.10 -7.56
N ASN A 315 -20.59 13.28 -7.64
CA ASN A 315 -19.48 13.48 -8.56
C ASN A 315 -19.12 12.16 -9.27
N PRO A 316 -19.95 11.70 -10.22
CA PRO A 316 -19.82 10.36 -10.79
C PRO A 316 -18.49 10.14 -11.52
N THR A 317 -17.94 11.19 -12.14
CA THR A 317 -16.63 11.11 -12.81
C THR A 317 -15.50 10.88 -11.81
N ALA A 318 -15.49 11.60 -10.68
CA ALA A 318 -14.49 11.38 -9.64
C ALA A 318 -14.72 10.03 -8.95
N ASP A 319 -15.95 9.73 -8.54
CA ASP A 319 -16.30 8.46 -7.89
C ASP A 319 -15.83 7.27 -8.72
N ALA A 320 -16.10 7.26 -10.03
CA ALA A 320 -15.63 6.22 -10.95
C ALA A 320 -14.09 6.14 -10.98
N ARG A 321 -13.39 7.27 -11.08
CA ARG A 321 -11.91 7.30 -11.16
C ARG A 321 -11.22 6.82 -9.88
N TYR A 322 -11.87 7.01 -8.73
CA TYR A 322 -11.42 6.51 -7.43
C TYR A 322 -11.95 5.11 -7.10
N GLY A 323 -12.80 4.53 -7.95
CA GLY A 323 -13.37 3.19 -7.77
C GLY A 323 -14.39 3.12 -6.63
N ILE A 324 -15.11 4.21 -6.37
CA ILE A 324 -16.19 4.24 -5.38
C ILE A 324 -17.45 3.66 -6.04
N GLY A 325 -17.89 2.51 -5.52
CA GLY A 325 -19.01 1.76 -6.07
C GLY A 325 -20.36 2.14 -5.47
N THR A 326 -21.42 1.44 -5.88
CA THR A 326 -22.78 1.61 -5.37
C THR A 326 -23.11 0.72 -4.16
N SER A 327 -22.15 -0.09 -3.70
CA SER A 327 -22.29 -0.96 -2.53
C SER A 327 -20.92 -1.24 -1.91
N THR A 328 -20.90 -1.62 -0.63
CA THR A 328 -19.69 -2.04 0.08
C THR A 328 -19.84 -3.45 0.65
N SER A 329 -18.72 -4.15 0.87
CA SER A 329 -18.70 -5.41 1.63
C SER A 329 -18.74 -5.19 3.15
N TYR A 330 -18.52 -3.95 3.60
CA TYR A 330 -18.51 -3.56 5.00
C TYR A 330 -19.92 -3.29 5.55
N GLY A 331 -20.79 -2.70 4.75
CA GLY A 331 -22.16 -2.36 5.11
C GLY A 331 -22.27 -1.29 6.20
N TRP A 332 -21.20 -0.51 6.45
CA TRP A 332 -21.17 0.50 7.52
C TRP A 332 -22.12 1.66 7.26
N GLU A 333 -22.46 1.90 6.00
CA GLU A 333 -23.47 2.87 5.57
C GLU A 333 -24.87 2.59 6.15
N ALA A 334 -25.14 1.35 6.58
CA ALA A 334 -26.39 1.00 7.26
C ALA A 334 -26.46 1.53 8.71
N ASP A 335 -25.30 1.79 9.34
CA ASP A 335 -25.20 2.27 10.72
C ASP A 335 -24.81 3.75 10.80
N GLU A 336 -23.95 4.20 9.89
CA GLU A 336 -23.33 5.52 9.91
C GLU A 336 -23.56 6.23 8.57
N PRO A 337 -24.49 7.21 8.51
CA PRO A 337 -24.87 7.88 7.26
C PRO A 337 -23.75 8.59 6.51
N ARG A 338 -22.59 8.81 7.14
CA ARG A 338 -21.41 9.42 6.52
C ARG A 338 -20.73 8.50 5.48
N PHE A 339 -20.94 7.19 5.56
CA PHE A 339 -20.38 6.23 4.60
C PHE A 339 -21.27 6.05 3.36
N ALA A 340 -22.56 6.38 3.46
CA ALA A 340 -23.36 6.71 2.29
C ALA A 340 -23.06 8.16 1.93
N GLN A 341 -22.83 8.52 0.66
CA GLN A 341 -22.77 9.93 0.24
C GLN A 341 -24.18 10.59 0.29
N SER A 342 -24.81 10.56 1.47
CA SER A 342 -26.14 11.07 1.75
C SER A 342 -26.14 12.60 1.87
N ALA A 343 -27.32 13.20 1.96
CA ALA A 343 -27.46 14.66 2.04
C ALA A 343 -26.62 15.25 3.19
N GLY A 344 -25.69 16.14 2.87
CA GLY A 344 -24.72 16.72 3.79
C GLY A 344 -23.42 15.92 3.99
N TYR A 345 -23.30 14.71 3.46
CA TYR A 345 -22.09 13.87 3.52
C TYR A 345 -21.53 13.56 2.13
N GLU A 346 -21.89 14.34 1.13
CA GLU A 346 -21.46 14.16 -0.26
C GLU A 346 -19.93 14.16 -0.40
N ASN A 347 -19.26 14.94 0.46
CA ASN A 347 -17.81 15.08 0.48
C ASN A 347 -17.10 14.17 1.52
N GLU A 348 -17.81 13.27 2.21
CA GLU A 348 -17.15 12.45 3.25
C GLU A 348 -16.03 11.59 2.65
N ALA A 349 -16.25 10.98 1.47
CA ALA A 349 -15.23 10.21 0.78
C ALA A 349 -13.99 11.05 0.41
N ASN A 350 -14.14 12.36 0.18
CA ASN A 350 -13.03 13.27 -0.10
C ASN A 350 -12.12 13.50 1.12
N ARG A 351 -12.59 13.18 2.34
CA ARG A 351 -11.84 13.34 3.60
C ARG A 351 -10.98 12.11 3.95
N PHE A 352 -10.88 11.15 3.04
CA PHE A 352 -10.04 9.94 3.13
C PHE A 352 -9.21 9.73 1.86
N GLY A 353 -8.17 8.90 1.94
CA GLY A 353 -7.18 8.71 0.87
C GLY A 353 -6.00 9.67 0.98
N TRP A 354 -5.62 10.02 2.20
CA TRP A 354 -4.54 10.97 2.50
C TRP A 354 -3.39 10.26 3.21
N ILE A 355 -2.19 10.82 3.14
CA ILE A 355 -1.13 10.50 4.11
C ILE A 355 -1.54 11.06 5.47
N VAL A 356 -1.52 10.19 6.48
CA VAL A 356 -1.77 10.55 7.87
C VAL A 356 -0.45 10.58 8.66
N GLU A 357 -0.23 11.61 9.46
CA GLU A 357 0.92 11.74 10.36
C GLU A 357 0.48 11.58 11.82
N LEU A 358 1.09 10.60 12.49
CA LEU A 358 0.92 10.31 13.90
C LEU A 358 2.17 10.69 14.69
N ASP A 359 1.95 11.34 15.84
CA ASP A 359 2.98 11.56 16.83
C ASP A 359 2.94 10.44 17.89
N PRO A 360 3.84 9.44 17.83
CA PRO A 360 3.77 8.29 18.74
C PRO A 360 4.25 8.61 20.16
N TYR A 361 4.84 9.79 20.37
CA TYR A 361 5.35 10.23 21.67
C TYR A 361 4.35 11.10 22.45
N ASP A 362 3.28 11.55 21.79
CA ASP A 362 2.21 12.33 22.39
C ASP A 362 0.87 11.61 22.21
N PRO A 363 0.43 10.80 23.20
CA PRO A 363 -0.82 10.05 23.12
C PRO A 363 -2.07 10.95 23.10
N THR A 364 -1.92 12.25 23.38
CA THR A 364 -3.02 13.23 23.40
C THR A 364 -3.10 14.06 22.12
N ALA A 365 -2.04 14.09 21.31
CA ALA A 365 -2.01 14.85 20.07
C ALA A 365 -3.02 14.31 19.06
N LYS A 366 -3.77 15.21 18.42
CA LYS A 366 -4.58 14.83 17.24
C LYS A 366 -3.62 14.46 16.10
N PRO A 367 -3.79 13.30 15.44
CA PRO A 367 -3.05 13.03 14.22
C PRO A 367 -3.53 13.95 13.09
N VAL A 368 -2.74 14.06 12.02
CA VAL A 368 -2.95 15.04 10.93
C VAL A 368 -3.09 14.31 9.61
N LYS A 369 -4.02 14.75 8.75
CA LYS A 369 -4.10 14.32 7.35
C LYS A 369 -3.54 15.44 6.46
N HIS A 370 -2.48 15.11 5.70
CA HIS A 370 -1.69 16.09 4.94
C HIS A 370 -2.22 16.29 3.54
N THR A 371 -3.03 17.33 3.31
CA THR A 371 -3.66 17.50 1.99
C THR A 371 -2.69 17.93 0.90
N ALA A 372 -1.55 18.54 1.25
CA ALA A 372 -0.54 18.96 0.27
C ALA A 372 0.13 17.78 -0.45
N MET A 373 0.01 16.57 0.09
CA MET A 373 0.57 15.33 -0.47
C MET A 373 -0.37 14.64 -1.48
N GLY A 374 -1.55 15.23 -1.73
CA GLY A 374 -2.53 14.74 -2.70
C GLY A 374 -3.37 13.55 -2.19
N ARG A 375 -4.52 13.34 -2.84
CA ARG A 375 -5.49 12.30 -2.48
C ARG A 375 -5.55 11.18 -3.50
N PHE A 376 -5.22 9.96 -3.07
CA PHE A 376 -5.26 8.72 -3.84
C PHE A 376 -5.13 7.51 -2.91
N LYS A 377 -4.97 6.30 -3.46
CA LYS A 377 -4.81 5.08 -2.66
C LYS A 377 -3.35 4.94 -2.25
N HIS A 378 -2.96 5.66 -1.20
CA HIS A 378 -1.57 5.68 -0.77
C HIS A 378 -1.18 4.34 -0.18
N GLU A 379 -0.19 3.67 -0.75
CA GLU A 379 0.51 2.58 -0.05
C GLU A 379 1.13 3.14 1.24
N GLY A 380 1.88 4.23 1.12
CA GLY A 380 2.56 4.88 2.22
C GLY A 380 3.38 6.08 1.73
N ALA A 381 4.16 6.66 2.63
CA ALA A 381 5.08 7.74 2.30
C ALA A 381 6.40 7.58 3.05
N ASN A 382 7.47 7.38 2.31
CA ASN A 382 8.83 7.40 2.86
C ASN A 382 9.50 8.74 2.59
N VAL A 383 10.11 9.32 3.62
CA VAL A 383 10.67 10.67 3.62
C VAL A 383 12.19 10.64 3.66
N THR A 384 12.82 11.38 2.76
CA THR A 384 14.24 11.72 2.80
C THR A 384 14.44 13.24 2.79
N LEU A 385 15.68 13.69 2.90
CA LEU A 385 16.03 15.10 2.81
C LEU A 385 16.72 15.40 1.49
N SER A 386 16.26 16.45 0.80
CA SER A 386 17.00 17.00 -0.33
C SER A 386 18.36 17.54 0.12
N ARG A 387 19.28 17.75 -0.84
CA ARG A 387 20.59 18.39 -0.56
C ARG A 387 20.48 19.76 0.12
N LYS A 388 19.34 20.44 -0.06
CA LYS A 388 19.04 21.75 0.56
C LYS A 388 18.29 21.63 1.89
N GLY A 389 17.97 20.43 2.36
CA GLY A 389 17.32 20.16 3.64
C GLY A 389 15.80 20.23 3.63
N HIS A 390 15.16 20.22 2.46
CA HIS A 390 13.70 20.08 2.35
C HIS A 390 13.32 18.60 2.52
N ALA A 391 12.19 18.33 3.18
CA ALA A 391 11.61 17.00 3.21
C ALA A 391 11.14 16.62 1.80
N VAL A 392 11.43 15.40 1.39
CA VAL A 392 11.00 14.84 0.11
C VAL A 392 10.33 13.50 0.40
N ALA A 393 9.06 13.38 0.05
CA ALA A 393 8.32 12.13 0.18
C ALA A 393 8.10 11.52 -1.20
N TYR A 394 8.24 10.20 -1.31
CA TYR A 394 7.85 9.42 -2.49
C TYR A 394 6.70 8.51 -2.12
N MET A 395 5.70 8.41 -3.00
CA MET A 395 4.41 7.77 -2.71
C MET A 395 3.96 6.94 -3.92
N GLY A 396 3.59 5.69 -3.67
CA GLY A 396 2.90 4.83 -4.63
C GLY A 396 1.39 4.98 -4.52
N ASP A 397 0.69 4.90 -5.66
CA ASP A 397 -0.76 4.81 -5.72
C ASP A 397 -1.13 3.37 -6.13
N ASP A 398 -1.45 2.52 -5.15
CA ASP A 398 -1.62 1.09 -5.38
C ASP A 398 -2.96 0.78 -6.08
N GLN A 399 -2.92 0.97 -7.39
CA GLN A 399 -3.97 0.59 -8.31
C GLN A 399 -3.33 0.30 -9.66
N ALA A 400 -3.85 -0.73 -10.34
CA ALA A 400 -3.36 -1.05 -11.67
C ALA A 400 -3.51 0.17 -12.59
N PHE A 401 -2.43 0.50 -13.30
CA PHE A 401 -2.31 1.65 -14.19
C PHE A 401 -2.33 3.03 -13.52
N ASP A 402 -2.26 3.14 -12.19
CA ASP A 402 -2.06 4.42 -11.52
C ASP A 402 -0.56 4.77 -11.41
N TYR A 403 -0.21 5.75 -10.58
CA TYR A 403 1.01 6.54 -10.75
C TYR A 403 1.96 6.49 -9.55
N VAL A 404 3.18 6.97 -9.75
CA VAL A 404 4.13 7.28 -8.67
C VAL A 404 4.20 8.79 -8.49
N TYR A 405 4.14 9.24 -7.24
CA TYR A 405 4.13 10.66 -6.87
C TYR A 405 5.34 11.03 -6.03
N LYS A 406 5.62 12.34 -6.02
CA LYS A 406 6.66 12.96 -5.19
C LYS A 406 6.15 14.25 -4.59
N PHE A 407 6.39 14.45 -3.31
CA PHE A 407 6.18 15.71 -2.61
C PHE A 407 7.52 16.31 -2.18
N VAL A 408 7.63 17.64 -2.20
CA VAL A 408 8.79 18.39 -1.67
C VAL A 408 8.29 19.51 -0.78
N SER A 409 8.69 19.52 0.49
CA SER A 409 8.27 20.56 1.43
C SER A 409 8.79 21.94 1.02
N LYS A 410 7.97 22.97 1.25
CA LYS A 410 8.38 24.37 1.05
C LYS A 410 9.51 24.75 2.00
N ASP A 411 9.35 24.41 3.28
CA ASP A 411 10.33 24.72 4.31
C ASP A 411 11.36 23.62 4.49
N ARG A 412 12.43 23.96 5.21
CA ARG A 412 13.54 23.05 5.52
C ARG A 412 13.38 22.47 6.91
N VAL A 413 13.92 21.26 7.09
CA VAL A 413 14.05 20.63 8.40
C VAL A 413 14.89 21.51 9.33
N ALA A 414 14.31 21.88 10.46
CA ALA A 414 15.02 22.43 11.59
C ALA A 414 15.92 21.37 12.22
N LYS A 415 17.18 21.73 12.46
CA LYS A 415 18.18 20.83 13.03
C LYS A 415 18.04 20.70 14.55
N GLY A 416 18.41 19.54 15.07
CA GLY A 416 18.45 19.24 16.50
C GLY A 416 17.08 18.89 17.09
N ASP A 417 17.09 18.53 18.38
CA ASP A 417 15.94 17.91 19.05
C ASP A 417 15.19 18.88 19.98
N SER A 418 15.32 20.19 19.75
CA SER A 418 14.60 21.19 20.54
C SER A 418 13.09 21.08 20.34
N ARG A 419 12.31 21.52 21.35
CA ARG A 419 10.85 21.59 21.23
C ARG A 419 10.41 22.39 20.01
N TRP A 420 11.05 23.53 19.76
CA TRP A 420 10.77 24.37 18.59
C TRP A 420 11.07 23.62 17.29
N ALA A 421 12.24 22.99 17.17
CA ALA A 421 12.62 22.26 15.96
C ALA A 421 11.61 21.15 15.66
N ARG A 422 11.17 20.43 16.70
CA ARG A 422 10.15 19.39 16.58
C ARG A 422 8.79 19.95 16.15
N THR A 423 8.33 21.03 16.76
CA THR A 423 7.05 21.68 16.39
C THR A 423 7.09 22.19 14.95
N HIS A 424 8.19 22.81 14.53
CA HIS A 424 8.42 23.25 13.15
C HIS A 424 8.44 22.07 12.17
N ASN A 425 9.17 20.99 12.50
CA ASN A 425 9.32 19.87 11.58
C ASN A 425 7.99 19.13 11.33
N LYS A 426 7.08 19.14 12.32
CA LYS A 426 5.72 18.60 12.18
C LYS A 426 4.80 19.40 11.23
N THR A 427 5.23 20.55 10.72
CA THR A 427 4.46 21.33 9.73
C THR A 427 5.04 21.22 8.31
N LEU A 428 6.10 20.45 8.11
CA LEU A 428 6.81 20.40 6.82
C LEU A 428 5.99 19.75 5.71
N LEU A 429 5.03 18.90 6.06
CA LEU A 429 4.18 18.20 5.10
C LEU A 429 2.90 19.00 4.77
N SER A 430 2.65 20.10 5.48
CA SER A 430 1.47 20.95 5.30
C SER A 430 1.57 21.87 4.06
N GLU A 431 2.77 22.19 3.59
CA GLU A 431 2.96 23.07 2.43
C GLU A 431 4.18 22.64 1.59
N GLY A 432 4.01 22.55 0.27
CA GLY A 432 5.07 22.16 -0.64
C GLY A 432 4.58 21.99 -2.07
N ASP A 433 5.43 21.34 -2.86
CA ASP A 433 5.21 21.06 -4.28
C ASP A 433 4.90 19.57 -4.48
N LEU A 434 3.89 19.26 -5.28
CA LEU A 434 3.43 17.91 -5.59
C LEU A 434 3.64 17.61 -7.08
N PHE A 435 4.18 16.42 -7.36
CA PHE A 435 4.52 15.97 -8.71
C PHE A 435 4.06 14.54 -8.97
N VAL A 436 3.85 14.22 -10.25
CA VAL A 436 3.66 12.85 -10.75
C VAL A 436 4.82 12.45 -11.66
N ALA A 437 5.23 11.18 -11.63
CA ALA A 437 6.30 10.67 -12.46
C ALA A 437 5.87 10.51 -13.93
N LYS A 438 6.77 10.87 -14.84
CA LYS A 438 6.73 10.46 -16.24
C LYS A 438 8.05 9.81 -16.61
N PHE A 439 8.01 8.60 -17.15
CA PHE A 439 9.19 7.84 -17.56
C PHE A 439 9.38 7.87 -19.07
N THR A 440 10.59 7.58 -19.53
CA THR A 440 10.96 7.41 -20.94
C THR A 440 12.03 6.32 -21.00
N GLY A 441 11.74 5.18 -21.63
CA GLY A 441 12.73 4.14 -21.89
C GLY A 441 13.66 4.52 -23.04
N ASP A 442 14.78 3.81 -23.19
CA ASP A 442 15.73 3.99 -24.29
C ASP A 442 15.96 2.74 -25.16
N SER A 443 15.31 1.62 -24.82
CA SER A 443 15.42 0.36 -25.57
C SER A 443 14.46 0.28 -26.78
N PRO A 444 14.82 -0.42 -27.86
CA PRO A 444 13.94 -0.63 -29.01
C PRO A 444 12.76 -1.56 -28.72
N ALA A 445 11.56 -1.23 -29.25
CA ALA A 445 10.33 -1.99 -28.97
C ALA A 445 10.42 -3.47 -29.32
N SER A 446 11.10 -3.75 -30.44
CA SER A 446 11.31 -5.10 -30.93
C SER A 446 12.17 -5.98 -30.01
N GLN A 447 12.85 -5.39 -29.02
CA GLN A 447 13.69 -6.10 -28.06
C GLN A 447 12.99 -6.30 -26.70
N ILE A 448 11.81 -5.71 -26.52
CA ILE A 448 10.98 -5.90 -25.32
C ILE A 448 9.86 -6.91 -25.65
N ASP A 449 10.25 -8.15 -25.86
CA ASP A 449 9.36 -9.24 -26.30
C ASP A 449 8.64 -9.97 -25.13
N GLY A 450 8.86 -9.53 -23.90
CA GLY A 450 8.31 -10.16 -22.69
C GLY A 450 9.10 -11.37 -22.18
N SER A 451 10.16 -11.82 -22.85
CA SER A 451 11.00 -12.92 -22.35
C SER A 451 11.79 -12.58 -21.08
N GLY A 452 11.96 -11.29 -20.80
CA GLY A 452 12.88 -10.79 -19.77
C GLY A 452 14.35 -10.78 -20.22
N ALA A 453 14.64 -11.14 -21.48
CA ALA A 453 15.96 -10.97 -22.05
C ALA A 453 16.33 -9.48 -22.07
N VAL A 454 17.51 -9.15 -21.53
CA VAL A 454 18.01 -7.78 -21.56
C VAL A 454 18.17 -7.29 -23.01
N PRO A 455 17.86 -6.02 -23.30
CA PRO A 455 18.05 -5.47 -24.64
C PRO A 455 19.55 -5.43 -25.01
N SER A 456 19.83 -5.14 -26.28
CA SER A 456 21.19 -5.17 -26.85
C SER A 456 22.17 -4.16 -26.22
N ASP A 457 21.68 -3.15 -25.53
CA ASP A 457 22.45 -2.18 -24.72
C ASP A 457 22.80 -2.70 -23.32
N GLY A 458 22.22 -3.85 -22.91
CA GLY A 458 22.54 -4.57 -21.69
C GLY A 458 21.69 -4.21 -20.47
N SER A 459 20.68 -3.34 -20.59
CA SER A 459 19.82 -2.95 -19.47
C SER A 459 18.42 -2.52 -19.89
N PHE A 460 17.45 -2.69 -18.98
CA PHE A 460 16.15 -2.04 -19.07
C PHE A 460 16.23 -0.70 -18.35
N ASP A 461 16.75 0.33 -19.02
CA ASP A 461 16.94 1.66 -18.45
C ASP A 461 16.24 2.76 -19.26
N GLY A 462 16.60 4.02 -18.95
CA GLY A 462 15.94 5.20 -19.45
C GLY A 462 16.03 6.39 -18.50
N THR A 463 15.14 7.36 -18.71
CA THR A 463 15.06 8.60 -17.96
C THR A 463 13.66 8.84 -17.40
N GLY A 464 13.54 9.79 -16.49
CA GLY A 464 12.24 10.21 -15.97
C GLY A 464 12.24 11.67 -15.56
N VAL A 465 11.05 12.26 -15.56
CA VAL A 465 10.79 13.64 -15.14
C VAL A 465 9.65 13.66 -14.12
N TRP A 466 9.70 14.64 -13.22
CA TRP A 466 8.61 14.92 -12.30
C TRP A 466 7.75 16.04 -12.89
N LEU A 467 6.54 15.69 -13.31
CA LEU A 467 5.58 16.64 -13.84
C LEU A 467 4.86 17.34 -12.68
N PRO A 468 4.86 18.68 -12.62
CA PRO A 468 4.28 19.39 -11.49
C PRO A 468 2.76 19.36 -11.55
N LEU A 469 2.13 19.08 -10.41
CA LEU A 469 0.69 19.20 -10.20
C LEU A 469 0.38 20.49 -9.43
N VAL A 470 1.11 20.70 -8.32
CA VAL A 470 1.13 21.93 -7.54
C VAL A 470 2.58 22.35 -7.38
N GLU A 471 2.89 23.61 -7.67
CA GLU A 471 4.23 24.13 -7.46
C GLU A 471 4.18 25.62 -7.12
N ASN A 472 4.93 26.02 -6.09
CA ASN A 472 4.94 27.38 -5.52
C ASN A 472 3.54 27.86 -5.13
N GLY A 473 2.74 26.97 -4.54
CA GLY A 473 1.37 27.26 -4.08
C GLY A 473 0.37 27.52 -5.21
N ARG A 474 0.67 27.08 -6.45
CA ARG A 474 -0.21 27.25 -7.61
C ARG A 474 -0.44 25.92 -8.31
N SER A 475 -1.67 25.74 -8.81
CA SER A 475 -1.98 24.65 -9.72
C SER A 475 -1.19 24.79 -11.00
N LYS A 476 -0.64 23.69 -11.49
CA LYS A 476 -0.01 23.56 -12.81
C LYS A 476 -0.86 22.76 -13.79
N VAL A 477 -2.08 22.40 -13.38
CA VAL A 477 -3.00 21.59 -14.16
C VAL A 477 -4.07 22.50 -14.77
N PRO A 478 -4.19 22.55 -16.11
CA PRO A 478 -5.18 23.40 -16.77
C PRO A 478 -6.61 23.14 -16.29
N GLY A 479 -7.29 24.23 -15.92
CA GLY A 479 -8.69 24.21 -15.49
C GLY A 479 -8.94 23.51 -14.16
N MET A 480 -7.96 23.44 -13.27
CA MET A 480 -8.13 22.96 -11.90
C MET A 480 -7.52 23.94 -10.89
N SER A 481 -8.25 24.25 -9.81
CA SER A 481 -7.72 24.96 -8.64
C SER A 481 -6.70 24.11 -7.88
N VAL A 482 -5.98 24.68 -6.91
CA VAL A 482 -5.06 23.91 -6.06
C VAL A 482 -5.83 22.86 -5.26
N GLU A 483 -6.96 23.24 -4.69
CA GLU A 483 -7.85 22.38 -3.91
C GLU A 483 -8.36 21.21 -4.77
N GLU A 484 -8.80 21.49 -6.01
CA GLU A 484 -9.22 20.46 -6.95
C GLU A 484 -8.09 19.52 -7.33
N VAL A 485 -6.87 20.04 -7.57
CA VAL A 485 -5.70 19.18 -7.85
C VAL A 485 -5.37 18.27 -6.68
N LEU A 486 -5.50 18.73 -5.43
CA LEU A 486 -5.18 17.93 -4.25
C LEU A 486 -6.28 16.94 -3.88
N VAL A 487 -7.56 17.27 -4.07
CA VAL A 487 -8.68 16.34 -3.80
C VAL A 487 -8.88 15.33 -4.94
N TYR A 488 -8.64 15.76 -6.18
CA TYR A 488 -8.78 14.97 -7.40
C TYR A 488 -7.44 14.69 -8.08
N THR A 489 -6.42 14.37 -7.28
CA THR A 489 -5.03 14.18 -7.73
C THR A 489 -4.87 13.19 -8.87
N ARG A 490 -5.63 12.09 -8.88
CA ARG A 490 -5.64 11.13 -9.98
C ARG A 490 -6.08 11.77 -11.31
N LEU A 491 -7.17 12.54 -11.31
CA LEU A 491 -7.64 13.26 -12.49
C LEU A 491 -6.64 14.35 -12.93
N ALA A 492 -5.97 14.98 -11.96
CA ALA A 492 -4.92 15.96 -12.24
C ALA A 492 -3.69 15.32 -12.91
N ALA A 493 -3.27 14.14 -12.42
CA ALA A 493 -2.19 13.33 -12.99
C ALA A 493 -2.54 12.80 -14.39
N ASP A 494 -3.80 12.39 -14.59
CA ASP A 494 -4.32 12.00 -15.90
C ASP A 494 -4.12 13.14 -16.92
N LYS A 495 -4.52 14.36 -16.55
CA LYS A 495 -4.43 15.55 -17.44
C LYS A 495 -3.00 15.95 -17.82
N VAL A 496 -2.03 15.76 -16.94
CA VAL A 496 -0.63 16.15 -17.22
C VAL A 496 0.18 15.04 -17.88
N GLY A 497 -0.37 13.83 -18.02
CA GLY A 497 0.29 12.73 -18.73
C GLY A 497 1.28 11.94 -17.87
N GLY A 498 0.95 11.70 -16.59
CA GLY A 498 1.71 10.77 -15.75
C GLY A 498 1.81 9.38 -16.37
N THR A 499 2.90 8.66 -16.14
CA THR A 499 3.09 7.31 -16.70
C THR A 499 2.36 6.27 -15.87
N LYS A 500 1.42 5.54 -16.47
CA LYS A 500 0.66 4.46 -15.83
C LYS A 500 1.60 3.33 -15.43
N MET A 501 1.45 2.79 -14.22
CA MET A 501 2.36 1.81 -13.62
C MET A 501 1.66 0.50 -13.23
N ASP A 502 2.43 -0.54 -12.92
CA ASP A 502 1.90 -1.83 -12.46
C ASP A 502 1.78 -1.88 -10.94
N ARG A 503 0.72 -1.25 -10.41
CA ARG A 503 0.43 -1.23 -8.97
C ARG A 503 1.63 -0.83 -8.11
N PRO A 504 2.01 0.47 -8.13
CA PRO A 504 3.03 0.99 -7.24
C PRO A 504 2.61 0.82 -5.77
N GLU A 505 3.19 -0.18 -5.11
CA GLU A 505 3.10 -0.40 -3.67
C GLU A 505 4.25 0.37 -2.99
N ASP A 506 5.03 -0.29 -2.14
CA ASP A 506 6.07 0.33 -1.31
C ASP A 506 7.11 1.10 -2.14
N VAL A 507 7.43 2.31 -1.68
CA VAL A 507 8.51 3.14 -2.22
C VAL A 507 9.58 3.35 -1.17
N GLU A 508 10.76 2.78 -1.38
CA GLU A 508 11.86 2.78 -0.43
C GLU A 508 13.07 3.56 -0.93
N ILE A 509 13.78 4.20 0.00
CA ILE A 509 14.92 5.06 -0.32
C ILE A 509 16.16 4.45 0.32
N SER A 510 17.13 4.07 -0.49
CA SER A 510 18.39 3.53 0.01
C SER A 510 19.10 4.58 0.88
N PRO A 511 19.34 4.31 2.17
CA PRO A 511 20.04 5.26 3.05
C PRO A 511 21.53 5.39 2.69
N VAL A 512 22.06 4.49 1.87
CA VAL A 512 23.47 4.47 1.43
C VAL A 512 23.65 5.21 0.11
N THR A 513 22.78 4.95 -0.86
CA THR A 513 22.97 5.45 -2.24
C THR A 513 22.02 6.58 -2.61
N GLY A 514 20.93 6.76 -1.86
CA GLY A 514 19.83 7.66 -2.22
C GLY A 514 19.01 7.20 -3.43
N ARG A 515 19.24 5.98 -3.94
CA ARG A 515 18.38 5.37 -4.98
C ARG A 515 17.00 5.08 -4.40
N ILE A 516 15.98 5.27 -5.25
CA ILE A 516 14.59 5.02 -4.94
C ILE A 516 14.19 3.71 -5.59
N TYR A 517 13.52 2.86 -4.83
CA TYR A 517 13.02 1.56 -5.24
C TYR A 517 11.50 1.60 -5.12
N VAL A 518 10.79 1.21 -6.18
CA VAL A 518 9.33 1.13 -6.19
C VAL A 518 8.95 -0.32 -6.43
N ALA A 519 8.15 -0.90 -5.55
CA ALA A 519 7.56 -2.22 -5.76
C ALA A 519 6.39 -2.10 -6.75
N CYS A 520 6.44 -2.88 -7.83
CA CYS A 520 5.35 -2.98 -8.82
C CYS A 520 4.78 -4.40 -8.76
N THR A 521 3.70 -4.60 -8.00
CA THR A 521 3.38 -5.92 -7.42
C THR A 521 2.75 -6.92 -8.40
N ASN A 522 1.95 -6.43 -9.35
CA ASN A 522 1.26 -7.22 -10.38
C ASN A 522 0.36 -6.30 -11.24
N ASN A 523 -0.04 -6.79 -12.41
CA ASN A 523 -1.12 -6.20 -13.19
C ASN A 523 -1.79 -7.26 -14.08
N SER A 524 -2.94 -7.79 -13.63
CA SER A 524 -3.74 -8.78 -14.37
C SER A 524 -4.50 -8.19 -15.56
N GLY A 525 -4.58 -6.86 -15.67
CA GLY A 525 -5.15 -6.14 -16.81
C GLY A 525 -4.31 -6.20 -18.09
N ARG A 526 -3.11 -6.80 -18.03
CA ARG A 526 -2.29 -7.13 -19.19
C ARG A 526 -2.95 -8.23 -20.04
N THR A 527 -3.84 -7.90 -20.97
CA THR A 527 -4.47 -8.90 -21.87
C THR A 527 -3.67 -9.13 -23.15
N PRO A 528 -3.65 -10.35 -23.75
CA PRO A 528 -2.95 -10.70 -25.00
C PRO A 528 -3.54 -10.05 -26.28
N GLY A 529 -3.79 -8.75 -26.24
CA GLY A 529 -3.75 -7.82 -27.38
C GLY A 529 -2.84 -6.62 -27.09
N ASN A 530 -2.40 -6.51 -25.82
CA ASN A 530 -1.45 -5.58 -25.21
C ASN A 530 -0.45 -6.33 -24.30
N ALA A 531 -0.29 -7.66 -24.45
CA ALA A 531 0.54 -8.49 -23.59
C ALA A 531 1.22 -9.63 -24.35
N ILE A 532 2.54 -9.59 -24.41
CA ILE A 532 3.33 -10.81 -24.17
C ILE A 532 3.67 -10.78 -22.67
N GLU A 533 3.25 -11.85 -21.99
CA GLU A 533 3.47 -12.13 -20.58
C GLU A 533 4.93 -12.52 -20.36
N GLY A 534 5.55 -11.96 -19.31
CA GLY A 534 6.93 -12.24 -18.93
C GLY A 534 7.04 -12.59 -17.46
N ALA A 535 7.63 -13.76 -17.20
CA ALA A 535 8.01 -14.38 -15.93
C ALA A 535 7.01 -14.22 -14.76
N THR A 536 5.98 -15.07 -14.74
CA THR A 536 5.57 -15.67 -13.47
C THR A 536 6.57 -16.77 -13.13
N GLU A 537 7.06 -16.83 -11.90
CA GLU A 537 7.97 -17.89 -11.45
C GLU A 537 7.43 -19.27 -11.83
N SER A 538 8.11 -19.96 -12.75
CA SER A 538 7.80 -21.35 -13.03
C SER A 538 8.32 -22.21 -11.88
N THR A 539 7.42 -22.89 -11.17
CA THR A 539 7.81 -24.10 -10.43
C THR A 539 7.13 -25.28 -11.08
N ARG A 540 7.89 -26.02 -11.89
CA ARG A 540 7.51 -27.36 -12.32
C ARG A 540 7.50 -28.25 -11.08
N ALA A 541 6.33 -28.76 -10.70
CA ALA A 541 6.26 -29.86 -9.75
C ALA A 541 6.92 -31.10 -10.42
N PRO A 542 7.84 -31.82 -9.75
CA PRO A 542 8.32 -33.08 -10.28
C PRO A 542 7.19 -34.11 -10.20
N THR A 543 6.62 -34.47 -11.35
CA THR A 543 5.85 -35.71 -11.48
C THR A 543 6.81 -36.87 -11.23
N ARG A 544 6.72 -37.48 -10.04
CA ARG A 544 7.30 -38.80 -9.81
C ARG A 544 6.49 -39.80 -10.63
N SER A 545 6.99 -40.11 -11.81
CA SER A 545 6.68 -41.35 -12.52
C SER A 545 7.19 -42.51 -11.65
N SER A 546 6.27 -43.27 -11.07
CA SER A 546 6.56 -44.60 -10.55
C SER A 546 6.71 -45.56 -11.74
N ALA A 547 7.95 -45.96 -12.02
CA ALA A 547 8.26 -47.10 -12.87
C ALA A 547 9.23 -48.01 -12.10
N ALA A 548 8.65 -48.92 -11.33
CA ALA A 548 9.07 -50.30 -11.01
C ALA A 548 8.21 -50.81 -9.86
#